data_AF-A0A9W8AQ44-F1
#
_entry.id   AF-A0A9W8AQ44-F1
#
_cell.length_a   1.000
_cell.length_b   1.000
_cell.length_c   1.000
_cell.angle_alpha   90.00
_cell.angle_beta   90.00
_cell.angle_gamma   90.00
#
_symmetry.space_group_name_H-M   'P 1'
#
loop_
_entity.id
_entity.type
_entity.pdbx_description
1 polymer ?
#
loop_
_entity_poly.entity_id
_entity_poly.type
_entity_poly.pdbx_seq_one_letter_code
_entity_poly.pdbx_strand_id
1 'polypeptide(L)'
;MPRKKPFSGKQKKEQLKQKRGRRRDHAAHSTEHHDRQRVDTATTSHGLVTTDTQRITQADLNPKVLCREDNLVSSFDRLTPQEIRTNKLYTMEPFKRLPPTALEIGVEEMYSHVIDIPQRPQWSNVESKAQLDARETEYFNHWLQQIFAKYDRSQLSFFEKNLE
;
A
#
# COMPACT_ATOMS: atom_id res chain seq x y z
N MET A 1 -26.79 43.07 -0.26
CA MET A 1 -26.92 41.85 0.57
C MET A 1 -25.84 41.83 1.64
N PRO A 2 -26.17 41.65 2.93
CA PRO A 2 -25.19 41.67 4.02
C PRO A 2 -24.30 40.42 3.98
N ARG A 3 -22.96 40.62 4.07
CA ARG A 3 -21.97 39.53 4.06
C ARG A 3 -22.05 38.71 5.34
N LYS A 4 -21.90 37.38 5.23
CA LYS A 4 -21.87 36.47 6.39
C LYS A 4 -20.73 36.87 7.33
N LYS A 5 -21.05 37.01 8.62
CA LYS A 5 -20.03 37.32 9.63
C LYS A 5 -19.05 36.14 9.72
N PRO A 6 -17.74 36.39 9.67
CA PRO A 6 -16.75 35.33 9.81
C PRO A 6 -16.87 34.68 11.19
N PHE A 7 -16.84 33.35 11.22
CA PHE A 7 -17.02 32.57 12.44
C PHE A 7 -15.76 32.69 13.31
N SER A 8 -15.91 33.23 14.52
CA SER A 8 -14.77 33.46 15.42
C SER A 8 -14.18 32.13 15.88
N GLY A 9 -12.84 32.06 15.99
CA GLY A 9 -12.16 30.87 16.52
C GLY A 9 -12.63 30.46 17.92
N LYS A 10 -13.07 31.43 18.74
CA LYS A 10 -13.68 31.17 20.05
C LYS A 10 -15.01 30.41 19.91
N GLN A 11 -15.87 30.86 19.01
CA GLN A 11 -17.15 30.21 18.72
C GLN A 11 -16.95 28.79 18.16
N LYS A 12 -15.91 28.58 17.35
CA LYS A 12 -15.55 27.24 16.84
C LYS A 12 -15.09 26.30 17.95
N LYS A 13 -14.28 26.78 18.89
CA LYS A 13 -13.83 26.00 20.04
C LYS A 13 -15.00 25.59 20.94
N GLU A 14 -15.93 26.51 21.17
CA GLU A 14 -17.16 26.27 21.95
C GLU A 14 -18.06 25.22 21.28
N GLN A 15 -18.28 25.35 19.96
CA GLN A 15 -19.05 24.38 19.17
C GLN A 15 -18.44 22.97 19.26
N LEU A 16 -17.11 22.84 19.17
CA LEU A 16 -16.43 21.56 19.29
C LEU A 16 -16.55 20.98 20.72
N LYS A 17 -16.49 21.83 21.75
CA LYS A 17 -16.70 21.41 23.15
C LYS A 17 -18.11 20.88 23.36
N GLN A 18 -19.12 21.58 22.85
CA GLN A 18 -20.53 21.14 22.90
C GLN A 18 -20.75 19.83 22.14
N LYS A 19 -20.15 19.68 20.95
CA LYS A 19 -20.23 18.42 20.16
C LYS A 19 -19.61 17.23 20.90
N ARG A 20 -18.48 17.44 21.59
CA ARG A 20 -17.84 16.42 22.43
C ARG A 20 -18.69 16.06 23.66
N GLY A 21 -19.33 17.05 24.29
CA GLY A 21 -20.27 16.85 25.39
C GLY A 21 -21.45 15.98 24.98
N ARG A 22 -22.17 16.35 23.91
CA ARG A 22 -23.29 15.56 23.38
C ARG A 22 -22.93 14.11 23.07
N ARG A 23 -21.75 13.86 22.50
CA ARG A 23 -21.29 12.48 22.24
C ARG A 23 -21.06 11.69 23.53
N ARG A 24 -20.64 12.35 24.61
CA ARG A 24 -20.46 11.71 25.93
C ARG A 24 -21.80 11.41 26.58
N ASP A 25 -22.74 12.36 26.53
CA ASP A 25 -24.08 12.19 27.11
C ASP A 25 -24.85 11.09 26.36
N HIS A 26 -24.71 11.03 25.02
CA HIS A 26 -25.31 9.97 24.21
C HIS A 26 -24.73 8.58 24.48
N ALA A 27 -23.47 8.51 24.91
CA ALA A 27 -22.83 7.25 25.35
C ALA A 27 -23.20 6.87 26.79
N ALA A 28 -23.61 7.85 27.62
CA ALA A 28 -24.08 7.61 28.99
C ALA A 28 -25.55 7.18 29.05
N HIS A 29 -26.38 7.57 28.07
CA HIS A 29 -27.77 7.10 27.95
C HIS A 29 -27.94 5.78 27.19
N SER A 30 -26.87 5.22 26.62
CA SER A 30 -26.89 3.92 25.92
C SER A 30 -26.46 2.75 26.81
N THR A 31 -26.56 2.86 28.12
CA THR A 31 -26.29 1.78 29.09
C THR A 31 -27.57 1.06 29.52
N GLU A 32 -28.32 0.53 28.55
CA GLU A 32 -29.14 -0.66 28.78
C GLU A 32 -28.73 -1.70 27.72
N HIS A 33 -28.10 -2.77 28.21
CA HIS A 33 -27.85 -4.05 27.55
C HIS A 33 -27.15 -4.04 26.17
N HIS A 34 -25.82 -4.11 26.19
CA HIS A 34 -25.07 -5.20 25.53
C HIS A 34 -23.61 -5.21 26.00
N ASP A 35 -23.23 -6.30 26.65
CA ASP A 35 -21.86 -6.63 26.99
C ASP A 35 -21.03 -6.77 25.70
N ARG A 36 -20.14 -5.80 25.46
CA ARG A 36 -19.05 -5.92 24.50
C ARG A 36 -17.78 -5.43 25.17
N GLN A 37 -17.01 -6.42 25.55
CA GLN A 37 -15.64 -6.35 26.04
C GLN A 37 -14.83 -5.26 25.31
N ARG A 38 -14.46 -4.21 26.06
CA ARG A 38 -13.58 -3.14 25.59
C ARG A 38 -12.15 -3.67 25.47
N VAL A 39 -11.63 -3.72 24.25
CA VAL A 39 -10.20 -3.83 24.00
C VAL A 39 -9.67 -2.41 23.78
N ASP A 40 -8.80 -1.95 24.68
CA ASP A 40 -8.13 -0.66 24.59
C ASP A 40 -7.06 -0.69 23.48
N THR A 41 -7.40 -0.26 22.28
CA THR A 41 -6.40 0.07 21.24
C THR A 41 -6.22 1.57 21.15
N ALA A 42 -5.17 2.06 21.82
CA ALA A 42 -4.59 3.37 21.56
C ALA A 42 -3.88 3.34 20.20
N THR A 43 -4.63 3.50 19.11
CA THR A 43 -4.05 3.62 17.76
C THR A 43 -3.82 5.08 17.42
N THR A 44 -2.59 5.52 17.65
CA THR A 44 -1.97 6.65 16.95
C THR A 44 -2.12 6.43 15.45
N SER A 45 -2.69 7.41 14.77
CA SER A 45 -2.98 7.38 13.34
C SER A 45 -1.71 7.42 12.50
N HIS A 46 -1.29 6.25 12.01
CA HIS A 46 -0.55 6.14 10.77
C HIS A 46 -1.26 5.11 9.90
N GLY A 47 -1.80 5.56 8.78
CA GLY A 47 -2.56 4.74 7.85
C GLY A 47 -1.68 3.66 7.25
N LEU A 48 -1.91 2.42 7.68
CA LEU A 48 -1.44 1.22 7.01
C LEU A 48 -2.68 0.39 6.73
N VAL A 49 -3.06 0.32 5.45
CA VAL A 49 -4.17 -0.53 4.99
C VAL A 49 -3.68 -1.97 5.02
N THR A 50 -3.87 -2.63 6.15
CA THR A 50 -3.80 -4.09 6.27
C THR A 50 -5.12 -4.65 5.77
N THR A 51 -5.16 -5.15 4.53
CA THR A 51 -6.29 -5.96 4.06
C THR A 51 -6.12 -7.38 4.62
N ASP A 52 -6.58 -7.59 5.85
CA ASP A 52 -6.90 -8.92 6.33
C ASP A 52 -8.28 -9.30 5.79
N THR A 53 -8.32 -10.40 5.06
CA THR A 53 -9.51 -10.97 4.45
C THR A 53 -10.43 -11.55 5.53
N GLN A 54 -11.73 -11.24 5.43
CA GLN A 54 -12.93 -11.96 5.92
C GLN A 54 -13.80 -11.23 6.95
N ARG A 55 -14.95 -10.70 6.48
CA ARG A 55 -16.33 -11.13 6.82
C ARG A 55 -17.33 -10.16 6.19
N ILE A 56 -17.97 -10.59 5.11
CA ILE A 56 -19.06 -9.86 4.45
C ILE A 56 -20.30 -9.99 5.32
N THR A 57 -20.71 -8.91 5.96
CA THR A 57 -22.07 -8.77 6.52
C THR A 57 -22.95 -8.03 5.53
N GLN A 58 -24.17 -8.53 5.37
CA GLN A 58 -25.21 -8.24 4.38
C GLN A 58 -25.75 -6.79 4.40
N ALA A 59 -24.89 -5.78 4.25
CA ALA A 59 -25.26 -4.36 4.30
C ALA A 59 -24.69 -3.48 3.16
N ASP A 60 -24.11 -4.07 2.11
CA ASP A 60 -23.51 -3.31 1.00
C ASP A 60 -24.43 -3.25 -0.23
N LEU A 61 -25.66 -2.77 -0.03
CA LEU A 61 -26.54 -2.31 -1.13
C LEU A 61 -26.27 -0.82 -1.45
N ASN A 62 -24.99 -0.45 -1.55
CA ASN A 62 -24.59 0.93 -1.82
C ASN A 62 -24.15 1.04 -3.31
N PRO A 63 -24.73 1.94 -4.12
CA PRO A 63 -24.42 2.05 -5.57
C PRO A 63 -22.98 2.54 -5.87
N LYS A 64 -22.11 2.66 -4.85
CA LYS A 64 -20.67 2.90 -4.99
C LYS A 64 -19.85 1.66 -5.38
N VAL A 65 -20.50 0.51 -5.53
CA VAL A 65 -19.90 -0.74 -6.05
C VAL A 65 -19.72 -0.69 -7.58
N LEU A 66 -20.22 0.36 -8.26
CA LEU A 66 -20.03 0.60 -9.70
C LEU A 66 -18.57 0.93 -10.13
N CYS A 67 -17.60 0.93 -9.21
CA CYS A 67 -16.17 1.04 -9.52
C CYS A 67 -15.43 -0.27 -9.20
N ARG A 68 -15.93 -1.41 -9.67
CA ARG A 68 -15.21 -2.67 -9.54
C ARG A 68 -15.32 -3.49 -10.82
N GLU A 69 -14.90 -2.87 -11.91
CA GLU A 69 -14.55 -3.55 -13.16
C GLU A 69 -13.09 -3.19 -13.40
N ASP A 70 -12.26 -4.23 -13.40
CA ASP A 70 -10.80 -4.25 -13.51
C ASP A 70 -10.06 -3.58 -12.33
N ASN A 71 -9.90 -4.34 -11.24
CA ASN A 71 -9.03 -3.92 -10.14
C ASN A 71 -7.56 -4.01 -10.60
N LEU A 72 -7.07 -2.98 -11.28
CA LEU A 72 -5.66 -2.76 -11.52
C LEU A 72 -4.94 -2.67 -10.16
N VAL A 73 -4.39 -3.81 -9.72
CA VAL A 73 -3.72 -3.95 -8.43
C VAL A 73 -2.25 -4.21 -8.69
N SER A 74 -1.40 -3.30 -8.27
CA SER A 74 0.04 -3.49 -8.38
C SER A 74 0.52 -4.71 -7.59
N SER A 75 1.32 -5.55 -8.24
CA SER A 75 1.89 -6.76 -7.67
C SER A 75 3.39 -6.58 -7.45
N PHE A 76 3.79 -6.37 -6.19
CA PHE A 76 5.18 -6.25 -5.76
C PHE A 76 5.49 -7.26 -4.67
N ASP A 77 6.78 -7.61 -4.54
CA ASP A 77 7.22 -8.31 -3.33
C ASP A 77 7.01 -7.47 -2.08
N ARG A 78 6.57 -8.13 -1.02
CA ARG A 78 6.35 -7.50 0.28
C ARG A 78 7.40 -7.98 1.25
N LEU A 79 7.94 -7.05 2.03
CA LEU A 79 8.76 -7.36 3.19
C LEU A 79 7.90 -7.98 4.29
N THR A 80 8.46 -8.96 4.97
CA THR A 80 7.87 -9.55 6.16
C THR A 80 7.85 -8.54 7.30
N PRO A 81 6.93 -8.67 8.28
CA PRO A 81 6.93 -7.81 9.47
C PRO A 81 8.22 -7.89 10.30
N GLN A 82 9.00 -8.96 10.17
CA GLN A 82 10.30 -9.10 10.80
C GLN A 82 11.33 -8.23 10.09
N GLU A 83 11.46 -8.34 8.77
CA GLU A 83 12.38 -7.52 7.95
C GLU A 83 12.07 -6.02 8.08
N ILE A 84 10.79 -5.64 8.14
CA ILE A 84 10.40 -4.25 8.36
C ILE A 84 10.91 -3.76 9.73
N ARG A 85 10.83 -4.59 10.77
CA ARG A 85 11.31 -4.23 12.11
C ARG A 85 12.84 -4.14 12.14
N THR A 86 13.54 -5.07 11.51
CA THR A 86 15.01 -5.03 11.44
C THR A 86 15.50 -3.80 10.68
N ASN A 87 14.86 -3.48 9.54
CA ASN A 87 15.22 -2.28 8.77
C ASN A 87 14.96 -0.99 9.54
N LYS A 88 13.87 -0.93 10.31
CA LYS A 88 13.61 0.20 11.23
C LYS A 88 14.71 0.34 12.27
N LEU A 89 15.11 -0.76 12.92
CA LEU A 89 16.18 -0.74 13.91
C LEU A 89 17.51 -0.30 13.29
N TYR A 90 17.87 -0.86 12.13
CA TYR A 90 19.06 -0.49 11.37
C TYR A 90 19.08 1.00 11.03
N THR A 91 17.95 1.57 10.62
CA THR A 91 17.84 2.99 10.27
C THR A 91 17.98 3.92 11.49
N MET A 92 17.78 3.40 12.71
CA MET A 92 17.97 4.16 13.96
C MET A 92 19.43 4.15 14.46
N GLU A 93 20.31 3.38 13.84
CA GLU A 93 21.73 3.36 14.22
C GLU A 93 22.42 4.69 13.87
N PRO A 94 23.42 5.13 14.67
CA PRO A 94 24.14 6.37 14.41
C PRO A 94 24.85 6.35 13.04
N PHE A 95 24.66 7.42 12.26
CA PHE A 95 25.31 7.58 10.97
C PHE A 95 26.84 7.74 11.12
N LYS A 96 27.60 6.89 10.42
CA LYS A 96 29.06 6.96 10.36
C LYS A 96 29.50 7.82 9.18
N ARG A 97 30.25 8.90 9.45
CA ARG A 97 30.81 9.76 8.40
C ARG A 97 31.90 8.99 7.64
N LEU A 98 31.73 8.87 6.33
CA LEU A 98 32.69 8.26 5.42
C LEU A 98 33.62 9.31 4.81
N PRO A 99 34.84 8.94 4.40
CA PRO A 99 35.76 9.83 3.70
C PRO A 99 35.22 10.21 2.30
N PRO A 100 35.67 11.35 1.71
CA PRO A 100 35.18 11.81 0.40
C PRO A 100 35.32 10.77 -0.72
N THR A 101 36.39 9.98 -0.71
CA THR A 101 36.64 8.92 -1.70
C THR A 101 35.61 7.79 -1.67
N ALA A 102 34.90 7.61 -0.55
CA ALA A 102 33.86 6.61 -0.39
C ALA A 102 32.44 7.19 -0.65
N LEU A 103 32.33 8.47 -1.01
CA LEU A 103 31.08 9.10 -1.41
C LEU A 103 30.82 9.00 -2.91
N GLU A 104 31.82 8.56 -3.67
CA GLU A 104 31.78 8.39 -5.11
C GLU A 104 31.72 6.88 -5.41
N ILE A 105 30.75 6.48 -6.22
CA ILE A 105 30.61 5.12 -6.74
C ILE A 105 30.65 5.22 -8.26
N GLY A 106 31.45 4.35 -8.89
CA GLY A 106 31.51 4.24 -10.35
C GLY A 106 30.22 3.64 -10.90
N VAL A 107 29.82 4.04 -12.10
CA VAL A 107 28.63 3.50 -12.79
C VAL A 107 28.73 1.98 -12.95
N GLU A 108 29.93 1.49 -13.27
CA GLU A 108 30.21 0.06 -13.45
C GLU A 108 30.03 -0.76 -12.17
N GLU A 109 30.34 -0.16 -11.01
CA GLU A 109 30.16 -0.80 -9.71
C GLU A 109 28.67 -0.81 -9.32
N MET A 110 27.96 0.29 -9.61
CA MET A 110 26.53 0.41 -9.32
C MET A 110 25.67 -0.53 -10.17
N TYR A 111 26.06 -0.77 -11.42
CA TYR A 111 25.33 -1.62 -12.38
C TYR A 111 26.15 -2.81 -12.86
N SER A 112 26.80 -3.50 -11.92
CA SER A 112 27.60 -4.70 -12.21
C SER A 112 26.80 -5.83 -12.89
N HIS A 113 25.49 -5.91 -12.62
CA HIS A 113 24.58 -6.87 -13.24
C HIS A 113 23.30 -6.16 -13.70
N VAL A 114 23.14 -5.97 -15.01
CA VAL A 114 21.91 -5.43 -15.59
C VAL A 114 20.96 -6.59 -15.88
N ILE A 115 19.77 -6.55 -15.25
CA ILE A 115 18.66 -7.45 -15.58
C ILE A 115 17.85 -6.78 -16.68
N ASP A 116 17.81 -7.41 -17.85
CA ASP A 116 17.02 -6.89 -18.97
C ASP A 116 15.52 -7.02 -18.72
N ILE A 117 14.78 -6.10 -19.33
CA ILE A 117 13.32 -6.10 -19.36
C ILE A 117 12.77 -7.22 -20.25
N PRO A 118 11.57 -7.77 -19.95
CA PRO A 118 10.98 -8.80 -20.79
C PRO A 118 10.71 -8.23 -22.19
N GLN A 119 11.22 -8.89 -23.22
CA GLN A 119 10.96 -8.49 -24.60
C GLN A 119 9.65 -9.09 -25.08
N ARG A 120 8.86 -8.29 -25.80
CA ARG A 120 7.59 -8.77 -26.36
C ARG A 120 7.88 -9.78 -27.49
N PRO A 121 7.24 -10.97 -27.50
CA PRO A 121 7.35 -11.89 -28.63
C PRO A 121 6.76 -11.25 -29.90
N GLN A 122 7.24 -11.69 -31.06
CA GLN A 122 6.69 -11.24 -32.35
C GLN A 122 5.19 -11.55 -32.42
N TRP A 123 4.39 -10.60 -32.88
CA TRP A 123 2.94 -10.76 -33.04
C TRP A 123 2.54 -10.71 -34.50
N SER A 124 1.45 -11.40 -34.84
CA SER A 124 0.90 -11.40 -36.19
C SER A 124 -0.57 -10.99 -36.18
N ASN A 125 -1.02 -10.29 -37.22
CA ASN A 125 -2.43 -9.89 -37.37
C ASN A 125 -3.38 -11.09 -37.61
N VAL A 126 -2.84 -12.30 -37.77
CA VAL A 126 -3.62 -13.53 -37.99
C VAL A 126 -4.09 -14.13 -36.66
N GLU A 127 -3.39 -13.84 -35.57
CA GLU A 127 -3.69 -14.38 -34.24
C GLU A 127 -4.88 -13.64 -33.61
N SER A 128 -5.71 -14.37 -32.87
CA SER A 128 -6.76 -13.75 -32.06
C SER A 128 -6.18 -13.06 -30.83
N LYS A 129 -6.89 -12.05 -30.30
CA LYS A 129 -6.50 -11.36 -29.06
C LYS A 129 -6.18 -12.34 -27.92
N ALA A 130 -7.06 -13.32 -27.70
CA ALA A 130 -6.88 -14.31 -26.65
C ALA A 130 -5.61 -15.16 -26.83
N GLN A 131 -5.24 -15.49 -28.07
CA GLN A 131 -4.01 -16.23 -28.36
C GLN A 131 -2.77 -15.36 -28.14
N LEU A 132 -2.82 -14.08 -28.50
CA LEU A 132 -1.74 -13.13 -28.26
C LEU A 132 -1.53 -12.94 -26.76
N ASP A 133 -2.60 -12.68 -26.00
CA ASP A 133 -2.57 -12.48 -24.55
C ASP A 133 -2.01 -13.72 -23.83
N ALA A 134 -2.44 -14.92 -24.25
CA ALA A 134 -1.94 -16.18 -23.69
C ALA A 134 -0.43 -16.36 -23.92
N ARG A 135 0.05 -16.05 -25.14
CA ARG A 135 1.48 -16.14 -25.48
C ARG A 135 2.31 -15.11 -24.70
N GLU A 136 1.83 -13.89 -24.59
CA GLU A 136 2.51 -12.84 -23.84
C GLU A 136 2.60 -13.19 -22.34
N THR A 137 1.52 -13.73 -21.80
CA THR A 137 1.49 -14.23 -20.42
C THR A 137 2.49 -15.35 -20.19
N GLU A 138 2.58 -16.33 -21.11
CA GLU A 138 3.55 -17.42 -21.02
C GLU A 138 4.99 -16.90 -21.09
N TYR A 139 5.29 -15.99 -22.03
CA TYR A 139 6.62 -15.42 -22.19
C TYR A 139 7.06 -14.62 -20.96
N PHE A 140 6.16 -13.80 -20.42
CA PHE A 140 6.41 -13.01 -19.22
C PHE A 140 6.65 -13.91 -18.00
N ASN A 141 5.83 -14.95 -17.81
CA ASN A 141 6.01 -15.92 -16.73
C ASN A 141 7.33 -16.67 -16.83
N HIS A 142 7.74 -17.05 -18.05
CA HIS A 142 9.03 -17.69 -18.27
C HIS A 142 10.19 -16.75 -17.91
N TRP A 143 10.13 -15.47 -18.30
CA TRP A 143 11.12 -14.46 -17.90
C TRP A 143 11.18 -14.29 -16.38
N LEU A 144 10.03 -14.23 -15.67
CA LEU A 144 9.99 -14.20 -14.22
C LEU A 144 10.67 -15.43 -13.58
N GLN A 145 10.39 -16.63 -14.09
CA GLN A 145 11.00 -17.86 -13.61
C GLN A 145 12.52 -17.86 -13.80
N GLN A 146 13.02 -17.37 -14.94
CA GLN A 146 14.46 -17.25 -15.19
C GLN A 146 15.13 -16.29 -14.20
N ILE A 147 14.49 -15.17 -13.86
CA ILE A 147 15.02 -14.22 -12.87
C ILE A 147 15.11 -14.87 -11.50
N PHE A 148 14.03 -15.50 -11.02
CA PHE A 148 14.00 -16.11 -9.69
C PHE A 148 14.86 -17.38 -9.60
N ALA A 149 15.16 -18.04 -10.71
CA ALA A 149 16.11 -19.15 -10.75
C ALA A 149 17.57 -18.66 -10.71
N LYS A 150 17.86 -17.49 -11.28
CA LYS A 150 19.23 -16.95 -11.40
C LYS A 150 19.66 -16.12 -10.18
N TYR A 151 18.75 -15.37 -9.57
CA TYR A 151 19.06 -14.43 -8.50
C TYR A 151 18.28 -14.74 -7.24
N ASP A 152 18.93 -14.62 -6.09
CA ASP A 152 18.23 -14.73 -4.81
C ASP A 152 17.35 -13.50 -4.57
N ARG A 153 16.25 -13.70 -3.84
CA ARG A 153 15.29 -12.64 -3.53
C ARG A 153 15.91 -11.47 -2.77
N SER A 154 16.95 -11.72 -1.96
CA SER A 154 17.66 -10.67 -1.22
C SER A 154 18.50 -9.75 -2.11
N GLN A 155 18.87 -10.21 -3.32
CA GLN A 155 19.68 -9.46 -4.27
C GLN A 155 18.84 -8.68 -5.29
N LEU A 156 17.57 -9.04 -5.43
CA LEU A 156 16.65 -8.39 -6.36
C LEU A 156 16.02 -7.14 -5.74
N SER A 157 16.01 -6.05 -6.51
CA SER A 157 15.18 -4.89 -6.19
C SER A 157 13.70 -5.22 -6.33
N PHE A 158 12.83 -4.49 -5.64
CA PHE A 158 11.39 -4.63 -5.83
C PHE A 158 10.98 -4.15 -7.22
N PHE A 159 10.31 -5.02 -7.98
CA PHE A 159 9.76 -4.70 -9.30
C PHE A 159 8.33 -5.25 -9.43
N GLU A 160 7.60 -4.71 -10.40
CA GLU A 160 6.21 -5.08 -10.66
C GLU A 160 6.14 -6.40 -11.43
N LYS A 161 5.21 -7.27 -11.02
CA LYS A 161 5.03 -8.62 -11.58
C LYS A 161 3.74 -8.78 -12.36
N ASN A 162 3.14 -7.65 -12.75
CA ASN A 162 1.93 -7.63 -13.57
C ASN A 162 2.29 -7.45 -15.05
N LEU A 163 1.48 -8.08 -15.89
CA LEU A 163 1.49 -7.84 -17.34
C LEU A 163 0.41 -6.83 -17.76
N GLU A 164 -0.59 -6.58 -16.91
CA GLU A 164 -1.75 -5.70 -17.15
C GLU A 164 -1.47 -4.21 -16.85
#